data_AF-A0A183FYB2-F1
#
_entry.id   AF-A0A183FYB2-F1
#
_cell.length_a   1.000
_cell.length_b   1.000
_cell.length_c   1.000
_cell.angle_alpha   90.00
_cell.angle_beta   90.00
_cell.angle_gamma   90.00
#
_symmetry.space_group_name_H-M   'P 1'
#
loop_
_entity.id
_entity.type
_entity.pdbx_description
1 polymer ?
#
loop_
_entity_poly.entity_id
_entity_poly.type
_entity_poly.pdbx_seq_one_letter_code
_entity_poly.pdbx_strand_id
1 'polypeptide(L)'
;MKSLLLGVALLALLACSMAVLELDGCVRGYVQVGPASENVSLRRELKKELNFSMNSDDTIAEMFVKNNDRKVYAGFAGRRNGGKSITFEFDVSGTKNGPLTAIPFNTFFNYLECEQAYFKPAPAEAVLPK
;
A
#
# COMPACT_ATOMS: atom_id res chain seq x y z
N MET A 1 38.91 34.36 8.23
CA MET A 1 38.43 33.26 7.36
C MET A 1 38.50 31.92 8.10
N LYS A 2 37.57 31.63 9.03
CA LYS A 2 37.44 30.30 9.68
C LYS A 2 35.98 29.90 9.99
N SER A 3 35.00 30.75 9.64
CA SER A 3 33.58 30.53 10.01
C SER A 3 32.76 29.81 8.93
N LEU A 4 33.31 29.60 7.73
CA LEU A 4 32.57 29.01 6.60
C LEU A 4 32.62 27.47 6.55
N LEU A 5 33.49 26.84 7.35
CA LEU A 5 33.67 25.38 7.33
C LEU A 5 32.69 24.63 8.24
N LEU A 6 32.15 25.27 9.28
CA LEU A 6 31.18 24.63 10.18
C LEU A 6 29.77 24.48 9.56
N GLY A 7 29.36 25.44 8.73
CA GLY A 7 28.02 25.41 8.12
C GLY A 7 27.84 24.27 7.11
N VAL A 8 28.90 23.95 6.35
CA VAL A 8 28.88 22.87 5.36
C VAL A 8 28.88 21.49 6.03
N ALA A 9 29.58 21.35 7.16
CA ALA A 9 29.59 20.11 7.93
C ALA A 9 28.22 19.78 8.55
N LEU A 10 27.48 20.78 9.03
CA LEU A 10 26.12 20.58 9.55
C LEU A 10 25.12 20.18 8.44
N LEU A 11 25.22 20.79 7.25
CA LEU A 11 24.39 20.42 6.10
C LEU A 11 24.67 18.99 5.60
N ALA A 12 25.93 18.54 5.65
CA ALA A 12 26.29 17.16 5.32
C ALA A 12 25.76 16.15 6.35
N LEU A 13 25.75 16.49 7.64
CA LEU A 13 25.18 15.64 8.69
C LEU A 13 23.66 15.53 8.61
N LEU A 14 22.97 16.62 8.20
CA LEU A 14 21.51 16.63 8.00
C LEU A 14 21.08 15.90 6.71
N ALA A 15 21.97 15.74 5.72
CA ALA A 15 21.70 14.98 4.51
C ALA A 15 21.76 13.45 4.72
N CYS A 16 22.41 12.98 5.79
CA CYS A 16 22.46 11.56 6.15
C CYS A 16 21.27 11.07 6.98
N SER A 17 20.35 11.96 7.37
CA SER A 17 19.06 11.61 7.97
C SER A 17 17.93 11.48 6.95
N MET A 18 18.24 11.05 5.72
CA MET A 18 17.24 10.30 4.97
C MET A 18 17.13 8.98 5.70
N ALA A 19 16.10 8.88 6.55
CA ALA A 19 15.71 7.67 7.20
C ALA A 19 15.78 6.54 6.17
N VAL A 20 16.79 5.69 6.31
CA VAL A 20 16.71 4.33 5.84
C VAL A 20 15.56 3.79 6.68
N LEU A 21 14.35 3.88 6.15
CA LEU A 21 13.23 3.09 6.64
C LEU A 21 13.79 1.68 6.65
N GLU A 22 14.05 1.14 7.84
CA GLU A 22 14.38 -0.25 8.05
C GLU A 22 13.17 -1.07 7.58
N LEU A 23 13.06 -1.23 6.26
CA LEU A 23 12.16 -2.17 5.59
C LEU A 23 12.77 -3.57 5.67
N ASP A 24 13.50 -3.87 6.74
CA ASP A 24 14.22 -5.12 6.93
C ASP A 24 13.20 -6.26 6.95
N GLY A 25 13.24 -7.08 5.90
CA GLY A 25 12.28 -8.17 5.68
C GLY A 25 10.92 -7.74 5.09
N CYS A 26 10.73 -6.47 4.69
CA CYS A 26 9.56 -6.07 3.90
C CYS A 26 9.74 -6.39 2.42
N VAL A 27 8.89 -7.27 1.91
CA VAL A 27 8.84 -7.69 0.52
C VAL A 27 7.44 -7.44 -0.02
N ARG A 28 7.34 -6.92 -1.24
CA ARG A 28 6.07 -6.79 -1.96
C ARG A 28 6.05 -7.54 -3.29
N GLY A 29 4.84 -7.88 -3.72
CA GLY A 29 4.58 -8.33 -5.09
C GLY A 29 4.47 -7.17 -6.09
N TYR A 30 4.01 -7.50 -7.30
CA TYR A 30 3.65 -6.48 -8.30
C TYR A 30 2.40 -5.71 -7.87
N VAL A 31 2.39 -4.43 -8.21
CA VAL A 31 1.17 -3.62 -8.13
C VAL A 31 0.29 -3.99 -9.31
N GLN A 32 -0.90 -4.49 -9.02
CA GLN A 32 -1.95 -4.72 -9.99
C GLN A 32 -2.85 -3.48 -10.01
N VAL A 33 -3.04 -2.88 -11.18
CA VAL A 33 -3.89 -1.69 -11.35
C VAL A 33 -4.97 -2.02 -12.37
N GLY A 34 -6.22 -1.77 -12.01
CA GLY A 34 -7.36 -2.06 -12.87
C GLY A 34 -8.61 -1.27 -12.50
N PRO A 35 -9.64 -1.31 -13.35
CA PRO A 35 -10.94 -0.76 -13.03
C PRO A 35 -11.63 -1.55 -11.92
N ALA A 36 -12.40 -0.88 -11.07
CA ALA A 36 -13.15 -1.51 -9.98
C ALA A 36 -14.20 -2.53 -10.46
N SER A 37 -14.55 -2.53 -11.75
CA SER A 37 -15.37 -3.58 -12.38
C SER A 37 -14.72 -4.96 -12.36
N GLU A 38 -13.40 -5.05 -12.34
CA GLU A 38 -12.67 -6.33 -12.27
C GLU A 38 -12.70 -6.94 -10.86
N ASN A 39 -13.13 -6.17 -9.84
CA ASN A 39 -13.18 -6.66 -8.46
C ASN A 39 -14.49 -6.24 -7.76
N VAL A 40 -15.61 -6.82 -8.23
CA VAL A 40 -16.97 -6.50 -7.75
C VAL A 40 -17.13 -6.79 -6.25
N SER A 41 -16.51 -7.86 -5.76
CA SER A 41 -16.56 -8.25 -4.35
C SER A 41 -15.85 -7.23 -3.46
N LEU A 42 -14.61 -6.85 -3.80
CA LEU A 42 -13.88 -5.82 -3.07
C LEU A 42 -14.63 -4.48 -3.07
N ARG A 43 -15.25 -4.11 -4.20
CA ARG A 43 -16.08 -2.90 -4.27
C ARG A 43 -17.24 -2.94 -3.28
N ARG A 44 -17.86 -4.10 -3.08
CA ARG A 44 -18.95 -4.30 -2.11
C ARG A 44 -18.41 -4.19 -0.68
N GLU A 45 -17.25 -4.76 -0.40
CA GLU A 45 -16.61 -4.69 0.91
C GLU A 45 -16.16 -3.27 1.27
N LEU A 46 -15.53 -2.54 0.34
CA LEU A 46 -15.16 -1.13 0.53
C LEU A 46 -16.37 -0.27 0.89
N LYS A 47 -17.52 -0.52 0.26
CA LYS A 47 -18.78 0.15 0.60
C LYS A 47 -19.30 -0.26 1.97
N LYS A 48 -19.26 -1.55 2.30
CA LYS A 48 -19.84 -2.11 3.54
C LYS A 48 -19.02 -1.75 4.77
N GLU A 49 -17.71 -1.95 4.71
CA GLU A 49 -16.80 -1.84 5.86
C GLU A 49 -16.23 -0.43 6.01
N LEU A 50 -15.95 0.27 4.90
CA LEU A 50 -15.29 1.59 4.91
C LEU A 50 -16.19 2.73 4.42
N ASN A 51 -17.47 2.46 4.12
CA ASN A 51 -18.40 3.42 3.53
C ASN A 51 -17.87 4.11 2.25
N PHE A 52 -16.96 3.44 1.54
CA PHE A 52 -16.35 3.96 0.32
C PHE A 52 -17.00 3.36 -0.91
N SER A 53 -17.97 4.07 -1.49
CA SER A 53 -18.60 3.67 -2.75
C SER A 53 -17.70 3.98 -3.95
N MET A 54 -17.68 3.09 -4.94
CA MET A 54 -16.98 3.27 -6.20
C MET A 54 -17.89 2.91 -7.38
N ASN A 55 -17.67 3.56 -8.51
CA ASN A 55 -18.22 3.19 -9.81
C ASN A 55 -17.42 2.04 -10.43
N SER A 56 -17.88 1.51 -11.56
CA SER A 56 -17.20 0.42 -12.27
C SER A 56 -15.88 0.86 -12.91
N ASP A 57 -15.79 2.10 -13.37
CA ASP A 57 -14.64 2.66 -14.08
C ASP A 57 -13.65 3.39 -13.17
N ASP A 58 -13.92 3.42 -11.85
CA ASP A 58 -12.99 3.91 -10.84
C ASP A 58 -11.78 2.98 -10.72
N THR A 59 -10.67 3.47 -10.15
CA THR A 59 -9.40 2.74 -10.15
C THR A 59 -9.15 2.05 -8.82
N ILE A 60 -8.72 0.80 -8.89
CA ILE A 60 -8.16 0.05 -7.76
C ILE A 60 -6.71 -0.33 -8.12
N ALA A 61 -5.80 -0.10 -7.17
CA ALA A 61 -4.43 -0.56 -7.24
C ALA A 61 -4.13 -1.40 -5.99
N GLU A 62 -3.67 -2.63 -6.16
CA GLU A 62 -3.46 -3.59 -5.07
C GLU A 62 -2.09 -4.25 -5.15
N MET A 63 -1.52 -4.56 -4.00
CA MET A 63 -0.29 -5.34 -3.88
C MET A 63 -0.34 -6.24 -2.65
N PHE A 64 0.29 -7.41 -2.79
CA PHE A 64 0.61 -8.24 -1.63
C PHE A 64 1.90 -7.73 -0.98
N VAL A 65 1.89 -7.64 0.34
CA VAL A 65 3.04 -7.23 1.16
C VAL A 65 3.27 -8.27 2.24
N LYS A 66 4.52 -8.66 2.42
CA LYS A 66 4.97 -9.50 3.52
C LYS A 66 6.04 -8.73 4.29
N ASN A 67 5.86 -8.57 5.59
CA ASN A 67 6.92 -8.22 6.51
C ASN A 67 7.23 -9.43 7.42
N ASN A 68 8.13 -9.27 8.38
CA ASN A 68 8.58 -10.39 9.23
C ASN A 68 7.42 -11.06 10.01
N ASP A 69 6.40 -10.30 10.37
CA ASP A 69 5.35 -10.76 11.29
C ASP A 69 3.96 -10.88 10.64
N ARG A 70 3.77 -10.29 9.45
CA ARG A 70 2.47 -10.12 8.82
C ARG A 70 2.55 -10.23 7.31
N LYS A 71 1.47 -10.77 6.74
CA LYS A 71 1.17 -10.76 5.32
C LYS A 71 -0.12 -9.97 5.14
N VAL A 72 -0.12 -8.97 4.27
CA VAL A 72 -1.29 -8.13 4.01
C VAL A 72 -1.49 -7.98 2.51
N TYR A 73 -2.75 -7.81 2.10
CA TYR A 73 -3.06 -7.14 0.84
C TYR A 73 -3.30 -5.67 1.15
N ALA A 74 -2.51 -4.81 0.52
CA ALA A 74 -2.64 -3.37 0.63
C ALA A 74 -3.18 -2.80 -0.68
N GLY A 75 -4.11 -1.85 -0.58
CA GLY A 75 -4.80 -1.30 -1.73
C GLY A 75 -5.01 0.21 -1.66
N PHE A 76 -5.09 0.80 -2.84
CA PHE A 76 -5.54 2.15 -3.09
C PHE A 76 -6.81 2.07 -3.94
N ALA A 77 -7.86 2.76 -3.51
CA ALA A 77 -9.10 2.91 -4.25
C ALA A 77 -9.35 4.39 -4.52
N GLY A 78 -9.40 4.77 -5.80
CA GLY A 78 -9.55 6.15 -6.24
C GLY A 78 -10.75 6.34 -7.14
N ARG A 79 -11.58 7.34 -6.85
CA ARG A 79 -12.67 7.75 -7.74
C ARG A 79 -12.11 8.59 -8.87
N ARG A 80 -12.49 8.26 -10.10
CA ARG A 80 -12.12 9.05 -11.29
C ARG A 80 -12.74 10.44 -11.24
N ASN A 81 -13.99 10.51 -10.76
CA ASN A 81 -14.75 11.74 -10.62
C ASN A 81 -14.88 12.13 -9.14
N GLY A 82 -14.62 13.40 -8.82
CA GLY A 82 -14.78 13.96 -7.47
C GLY A 82 -13.57 13.79 -6.54
N GLY A 83 -12.45 13.23 -7.02
CA GLY A 83 -11.13 13.32 -6.37
C GLY A 83 -10.99 12.64 -5.01
N LYS A 84 -11.95 11.81 -4.60
CA LYS A 84 -11.88 11.07 -3.33
C LYS A 84 -11.14 9.75 -3.54
N SER A 85 -10.26 9.44 -2.61
CA SER A 85 -9.53 8.18 -2.55
C SER A 85 -9.43 7.67 -1.12
N ILE A 86 -9.15 6.38 -0.99
CA ILE A 86 -8.85 5.73 0.28
C ILE A 86 -7.75 4.71 0.06
N THR A 87 -6.95 4.48 1.10
CA THR A 87 -6.03 3.36 1.19
C THR A 87 -6.51 2.39 2.24
N PHE A 88 -6.34 1.11 1.98
CA PHE A 88 -6.84 0.03 2.84
C PHE A 88 -5.86 -1.13 2.92
N GLU A 89 -6.00 -1.96 3.94
CA GLU A 89 -5.37 -3.27 4.01
C GLU A 89 -6.31 -4.32 4.60
N PHE A 90 -6.02 -5.58 4.31
CA PHE A 90 -6.55 -6.72 5.06
C PHE A 90 -5.44 -7.76 5.28
N ASP A 91 -5.44 -8.34 6.48
CA ASP A 91 -4.45 -9.34 6.89
C ASP A 91 -4.73 -10.68 6.20
N VAL A 92 -3.69 -11.34 5.72
CA VAL A 92 -3.75 -12.66 5.06
C VAL A 92 -2.73 -13.64 5.66
N SER A 93 -2.31 -13.40 6.90
CA SER A 93 -1.34 -14.24 7.62
C SER A 93 -1.95 -15.56 8.11
N GLY A 94 -3.27 -15.59 8.35
CA GLY A 94 -4.01 -16.72 8.91
C GLY A 94 -4.68 -17.62 7.85
N THR A 95 -5.49 -18.57 8.33
CA THR A 95 -6.32 -19.45 7.47
C THR A 95 -7.55 -18.74 6.89
N LYS A 96 -7.86 -17.56 7.42
CA LYS A 96 -8.91 -16.65 6.94
C LYS A 96 -8.34 -15.26 6.86
N ASN A 97 -8.82 -14.49 5.90
CA ASN A 97 -8.48 -13.07 5.80
C ASN A 97 -9.03 -12.32 7.01
N GLY A 98 -8.24 -11.38 7.50
CA GLY A 98 -8.66 -10.39 8.49
C GLY A 98 -9.64 -9.38 7.89
N PRO A 99 -10.22 -8.51 8.73
CA PRO A 99 -11.15 -7.49 8.26
C PRO A 99 -10.47 -6.49 7.33
N LEU A 100 -11.26 -5.92 6.41
CA LEU A 100 -10.86 -4.79 5.60
C LEU A 100 -10.77 -3.53 6.47
N THR A 101 -9.61 -2.89 6.48
CA THR A 101 -9.35 -1.71 7.32
C THR A 101 -8.81 -0.57 6.49
N ALA A 102 -9.21 0.66 6.82
CA ALA A 102 -8.60 1.85 6.25
C ALA A 102 -7.22 2.04 6.86
N ILE A 103 -6.22 2.37 6.02
CA ILE A 103 -4.88 2.72 6.46
C ILE A 103 -4.54 4.15 6.04
N PRO A 104 -3.63 4.82 6.76
CA PRO A 104 -3.04 6.07 6.30
C PRO A 104 -2.38 5.93 4.91
N PHE A 105 -2.45 6.97 4.09
CA PHE A 105 -1.82 6.97 2.75
C PHE A 105 -0.31 6.73 2.82
N ASN A 106 0.38 7.32 3.80
CA ASN A 106 1.83 7.09 3.98
C ASN A 106 2.14 5.61 4.21
N THR A 107 1.30 4.87 4.93
CA THR A 107 1.48 3.41 5.08
C THR A 107 1.45 2.70 3.74
N PHE A 108 0.46 3.02 2.88
CA PHE A 108 0.38 2.43 1.53
C PHE A 108 1.60 2.78 0.67
N PHE A 109 2.03 4.05 0.69
CA PHE A 109 3.19 4.49 -0.10
C PHE A 109 4.49 3.88 0.42
N ASN A 110 4.66 3.71 1.74
CA ASN A 110 5.80 3.01 2.31
C ASN A 110 5.85 1.54 1.84
N TYR A 111 4.69 0.88 1.64
CA TYR A 111 4.69 -0.47 1.08
C TYR A 111 5.22 -0.53 -0.36
N LEU A 112 5.05 0.52 -1.16
CA LEU A 112 5.63 0.59 -2.52
C LEU A 112 7.16 0.58 -2.51
N GLU A 113 7.76 1.07 -1.41
CA GLU A 113 9.21 1.11 -1.20
C GLU A 113 9.79 -0.23 -0.74
N CYS A 114 8.96 -1.22 -0.37
CA CYS A 114 9.43 -2.55 0.01
C CYS A 114 10.13 -3.27 -1.15
N GLU A 115 11.02 -4.20 -0.80
CA GLU A 115 11.76 -4.98 -1.80
C GLU A 115 10.78 -5.73 -2.71
N GLN A 116 10.87 -5.50 -4.02
CA GLN A 116 9.98 -6.17 -4.95
C GLN A 116 10.49 -7.60 -5.21
N ALA A 117 9.76 -8.60 -4.71
CA ALA A 117 10.00 -9.96 -5.15
C ALA A 117 9.34 -10.18 -6.53
N TYR A 118 10.09 -10.74 -7.47
CA TYR A 118 9.64 -11.01 -8.84
C TYR A 118 8.65 -12.20 -8.94
N PHE A 119 7.77 -12.39 -7.95
CA PHE A 119 6.67 -13.34 -8.03
C PHE A 119 5.44 -12.64 -8.66
N LYS A 120 4.98 -13.14 -9.81
CA LYS A 120 3.70 -12.68 -10.40
C LYS A 120 2.56 -13.15 -9.46
N PRO A 121 1.77 -12.25 -8.86
CA PRO A 121 0.70 -12.67 -7.95
C PRO A 121 -0.40 -13.41 -8.72
N ALA A 122 -1.08 -14.33 -8.06
CA ALA A 122 -2.35 -14.86 -8.56
C ALA A 122 -3.40 -13.73 -8.62
N PRO A 123 -4.37 -13.77 -9.56
CA PRO A 123 -5.38 -12.73 -9.73
C PRO A 123 -6.22 -12.50 -8.47
N ALA A 124 -6.63 -11.25 -8.23
CA ALA A 124 -7.29 -10.78 -7.00
C ALA A 124 -8.56 -11.56 -6.61
N GLU A 125 -9.28 -12.15 -7.56
CA GLU A 125 -10.43 -13.03 -7.30
C GLU A 125 -10.07 -14.27 -6.47
N ALA A 126 -8.83 -14.74 -6.53
CA ALA A 126 -8.40 -15.94 -5.83
C ALA A 126 -8.19 -15.73 -4.32
N VAL A 127 -8.22 -14.49 -3.83
CA VAL A 127 -7.81 -14.17 -2.45
C VAL A 127 -8.94 -13.63 -1.59
N LEU A 128 -10.07 -13.19 -2.15
CA LEU A 128 -11.18 -12.70 -1.32
C LEU A 128 -11.91 -13.85 -0.61
N PRO A 129 -12.33 -13.67 0.65
CA PRO A 129 -13.14 -14.66 1.34
C PRO A 129 -14.52 -14.77 0.68
N LYS A 130 -15.05 -15.99 0.61
CA LYS A 130 -16.47 -16.25 0.33
C LYS A 130 -17.34 -15.81 1.50
#